data_AF-A0A0Q5XVR8-F1
#
_entry.id   AF-A0A0Q5XVR8-F1
#
_cell.length_a   1.000
_cell.length_b   1.000
_cell.length_c   1.000
_cell.angle_alpha   90.00
_cell.angle_beta   90.00
_cell.angle_gamma   90.00
#
_symmetry.space_group_name_H-M   'P 1'
#
loop_
_entity.id
_entity.type
_entity.pdbx_description
1 polymer ?
#
loop_
_entity_poly.entity_id
_entity_poly.type
_entity_poly.pdbx_seq_one_letter_code
_entity_poly.pdbx_strand_id
1 'polypeptide(L)'
;MSNPDWMSAGDSELFWFTRKSFAEEDIRVARRFAKCFELIELGYYSEVVVLSHSILDDVVQEMLKHQMKEKGLDDVSADVVIRGIKEQRIKIFLSALLELVSGHSLEKLWSDGNDALAWLNTTRNKIAHNGLSAGRSEAGLANFVSLKIIGSLAHAGLVGHRFPKSMLRTAAGEPANHASGLPAWALADEPAMRQDPVFGIAFL
;
A
#
# COMPACT_ATOMS: atom_id res chain seq x y z
N MET A 1 -18.06 -13.55 -20.91
CA MET A 1 -17.11 -14.57 -20.41
C MET A 1 -17.91 -15.63 -19.69
N SER A 2 -17.90 -16.85 -20.18
CA SER A 2 -18.58 -18.03 -19.63
C SER A 2 -17.82 -18.57 -18.42
N ASN A 3 -18.54 -19.07 -17.41
CA ASN A 3 -17.99 -19.59 -16.16
C ASN A 3 -17.32 -20.96 -16.39
N PRO A 4 -16.20 -21.33 -15.73
CA PRO A 4 -15.57 -22.64 -15.90
C PRO A 4 -16.38 -23.76 -15.23
N ASP A 5 -16.62 -24.85 -15.97
CA ASP A 5 -17.50 -26.00 -15.66
C ASP A 5 -17.07 -26.88 -14.45
N TRP A 6 -16.14 -26.45 -13.60
CA TRP A 6 -15.65 -27.26 -12.47
C TRP A 6 -15.96 -26.69 -11.08
N MET A 7 -16.61 -25.52 -10.98
CA MET A 7 -17.04 -24.97 -9.69
C MET A 7 -18.43 -25.51 -9.30
N SER A 8 -18.52 -26.17 -8.14
CA SER A 8 -19.79 -26.58 -7.57
C SER A 8 -20.62 -25.34 -7.19
N ALA A 9 -21.96 -25.45 -7.25
CA ALA A 9 -22.85 -24.29 -7.06
C ALA A 9 -22.64 -23.55 -5.72
N GLY A 10 -22.14 -24.23 -4.68
CA GLY A 10 -21.80 -23.63 -3.38
C GLY A 10 -20.49 -22.83 -3.37
N ASP A 11 -19.51 -23.15 -4.23
CA ASP A 11 -18.24 -22.41 -4.34
C ASP A 11 -18.41 -21.09 -5.08
N SER A 12 -19.45 -21.01 -5.94
CA SER A 12 -19.76 -19.79 -6.69
C SER A 12 -20.30 -18.68 -5.79
N GLU A 13 -21.13 -19.00 -4.78
CA GLU A 13 -21.68 -17.98 -3.87
C GLU A 13 -20.60 -17.40 -2.94
N LEU A 14 -19.66 -18.22 -2.45
CA LEU A 14 -18.50 -17.78 -1.67
C LEU A 14 -17.55 -16.90 -2.51
N PHE A 15 -17.35 -17.24 -3.79
CA PHE A 15 -16.55 -16.46 -4.74
C PHE A 15 -17.20 -15.11 -5.12
N TRP A 16 -18.54 -15.06 -5.23
CA TRP A 16 -19.28 -13.81 -5.49
C TRP A 16 -19.41 -12.92 -4.23
N PHE A 17 -19.55 -13.50 -3.04
CA PHE A 17 -19.59 -12.74 -1.79
C PHE A 17 -18.25 -12.10 -1.46
N THR A 18 -17.14 -12.84 -1.63
CA THR A 18 -15.78 -12.29 -1.48
C THR A 18 -15.53 -11.17 -2.49
N ARG A 19 -15.88 -11.32 -3.77
CA ARG A 19 -15.73 -10.23 -4.76
C ARG A 19 -16.55 -8.97 -4.46
N LYS A 20 -17.75 -9.09 -3.86
CA LYS A 20 -18.57 -7.94 -3.47
C LYS A 20 -17.96 -7.18 -2.29
N SER A 21 -17.43 -7.88 -1.28
CA SER A 21 -16.74 -7.22 -0.16
C SER A 21 -15.46 -6.54 -0.63
N PHE A 22 -14.70 -7.19 -1.53
CA PHE A 22 -13.51 -6.59 -2.14
C PHE A 22 -13.84 -5.35 -2.97
N ALA A 23 -14.91 -5.33 -3.77
CA ALA A 23 -15.29 -4.14 -4.53
C ALA A 23 -15.63 -2.93 -3.64
N GLU A 24 -16.28 -3.13 -2.49
CA GLU A 24 -16.56 -2.05 -1.53
C GLU A 24 -15.30 -1.62 -0.74
N GLU A 25 -14.41 -2.54 -0.40
CA GLU A 25 -13.13 -2.26 0.28
C GLU A 25 -12.11 -1.57 -0.64
N ASP A 26 -12.05 -1.96 -1.92
CA ASP A 26 -11.23 -1.31 -2.94
C ASP A 26 -11.62 0.17 -3.08
N ILE A 27 -12.93 0.43 -3.13
CA ILE A 27 -13.45 1.78 -3.16
C ILE A 27 -13.12 2.54 -1.86
N ARG A 28 -13.06 1.87 -0.70
CA ARG A 28 -12.73 2.50 0.59
C ARG A 28 -11.26 2.93 0.63
N VAL A 29 -10.31 2.05 0.29
CA VAL A 29 -8.88 2.40 0.29
C VAL A 29 -8.57 3.47 -0.76
N ALA A 30 -9.13 3.35 -1.97
CA ALA A 30 -8.99 4.37 -3.01
C ALA A 30 -9.57 5.73 -2.57
N ARG A 31 -10.72 5.76 -1.88
CA ARG A 31 -11.27 7.01 -1.31
C ARG A 31 -10.36 7.63 -0.26
N ARG A 32 -9.74 6.81 0.60
CA ARG A 32 -8.78 7.33 1.60
C ARG A 32 -7.57 7.98 0.93
N PHE A 33 -7.07 7.42 -0.17
CA PHE A 33 -6.01 8.05 -0.95
C PHE A 33 -6.47 9.25 -1.78
N ALA A 34 -7.70 9.25 -2.30
CA ALA A 34 -8.30 10.44 -2.92
C ALA A 34 -8.28 11.63 -1.94
N LYS A 35 -8.56 11.37 -0.65
CA LYS A 35 -8.46 12.38 0.40
C LYS A 35 -7.03 12.91 0.60
N CYS A 36 -6.01 12.07 0.45
CA CYS A 36 -4.62 12.53 0.47
C CYS A 36 -4.33 13.56 -0.63
N PHE A 37 -4.83 13.35 -1.86
CA PHE A 37 -4.66 14.34 -2.94
C PHE A 37 -5.37 15.66 -2.61
N GLU A 38 -6.59 15.61 -2.08
CA GLU A 38 -7.29 16.83 -1.64
C GLU A 38 -6.49 17.59 -0.56
N LEU A 39 -5.92 16.86 0.41
CA LEU A 39 -5.14 17.47 1.48
C LEU A 39 -3.83 18.09 0.96
N ILE A 40 -3.20 17.50 -0.06
CA ILE A 40 -2.05 18.11 -0.75
C ILE A 40 -2.45 19.45 -1.37
N GLU A 41 -3.57 19.50 -2.10
CA GLU A 41 -4.04 20.74 -2.74
C GLU A 41 -4.43 21.83 -1.72
N LEU A 42 -4.91 21.42 -0.55
CA LEU A 42 -5.27 22.32 0.54
C LEU A 42 -4.07 22.74 1.42
N GLY A 43 -2.87 22.21 1.18
CA GLY A 43 -1.66 22.56 1.91
C GLY A 43 -1.44 21.82 3.25
N TYR A 44 -2.21 20.77 3.53
CA TYR A 44 -2.10 19.94 4.74
C TYR A 44 -1.08 18.82 4.57
N TYR A 45 0.18 19.19 4.33
CA TYR A 45 1.22 18.24 3.91
C TYR A 45 1.61 17.24 5.01
N SER A 46 1.73 17.69 6.25
CA SER A 46 2.08 16.82 7.38
C SER A 46 0.99 15.77 7.62
N GLU A 47 -0.27 16.18 7.51
CA GLU A 47 -1.44 15.30 7.62
C GLU A 47 -1.45 14.25 6.51
N VAL A 48 -1.04 14.60 5.29
CA VAL A 48 -0.92 13.63 4.18
C VAL A 48 0.10 12.56 4.51
N VAL A 49 1.28 12.91 5.03
CA VAL A 49 2.31 11.92 5.38
C VAL A 49 1.80 10.97 6.46
N VAL A 50 1.12 11.48 7.48
CA VAL A 50 0.54 10.65 8.54
C VAL A 50 -0.58 9.77 7.99
N LEU A 51 -1.50 10.34 7.20
CA LEU A 51 -2.65 9.64 6.65
C LEU A 51 -2.21 8.54 5.66
N SER A 52 -1.29 8.82 4.74
CA SER A 52 -0.82 7.84 3.77
C SER A 52 -0.08 6.68 4.44
N HIS A 53 0.68 6.96 5.50
CA HIS A 53 1.32 5.93 6.34
C HIS A 53 0.28 5.07 7.07
N SER A 54 -0.73 5.69 7.69
CA SER A 54 -1.81 4.95 8.38
C SER A 54 -2.64 4.10 7.43
N ILE A 55 -2.94 4.57 6.22
CA ILE A 55 -3.63 3.75 5.21
C ILE A 55 -2.81 2.51 4.85
N LEU A 56 -1.50 2.69 4.63
CA LEU A 56 -0.59 1.57 4.35
C LEU A 56 -0.55 0.57 5.52
N ASP A 57 -0.43 1.06 6.76
CA ASP A 57 -0.38 0.21 7.95
C ASP A 57 -1.64 -0.66 8.08
N ASP A 58 -2.82 -0.06 7.92
CA ASP A 58 -4.10 -0.76 8.02
C ASP A 58 -4.19 -1.88 6.98
N VAL A 59 -3.89 -1.58 5.72
CA VAL A 59 -3.92 -2.55 4.62
C VAL A 59 -2.93 -3.69 4.84
N VAL A 60 -1.71 -3.38 5.28
CA VAL A 60 -0.69 -4.40 5.56
C VAL A 60 -1.09 -5.26 6.75
N GLN A 61 -1.69 -4.69 7.79
CA GLN A 61 -2.20 -5.45 8.94
C GLN A 61 -3.31 -6.42 8.54
N GLU A 62 -4.30 -5.96 7.77
CA GLU A 62 -5.39 -6.80 7.29
C GLU A 62 -4.87 -7.95 6.41
N MET A 63 -3.98 -7.63 5.47
CA MET A 63 -3.30 -8.62 4.63
C MET A 63 -2.57 -9.69 5.45
N LEU A 64 -1.76 -9.27 6.42
CA LEU A 64 -1.01 -10.21 7.25
C LEU A 64 -1.91 -11.08 8.11
N LYS A 65 -3.00 -10.53 8.67
CA LYS A 65 -4.01 -11.33 9.38
C LYS A 65 -4.57 -12.42 8.47
N HIS A 66 -4.95 -12.05 7.25
CA HIS A 66 -5.47 -13.00 6.28
C HIS A 66 -4.46 -14.11 5.98
N GLN A 67 -3.22 -13.75 5.66
CA GLN A 67 -2.16 -14.71 5.35
C GLN A 67 -1.84 -15.64 6.54
N MET A 68 -1.87 -15.14 7.78
CA MET A 68 -1.68 -15.98 8.97
C MET A 68 -2.84 -16.96 9.17
N LYS A 69 -4.08 -16.54 8.92
CA LYS A 69 -5.26 -17.41 8.97
C LYS A 69 -5.21 -18.51 7.91
N GLU A 70 -4.81 -18.17 6.69
CA GLU A 70 -4.61 -19.16 5.61
C GLU A 70 -3.54 -20.20 5.99
N LYS A 71 -2.57 -19.83 6.83
CA LYS A 71 -1.56 -20.74 7.39
C LYS A 71 -1.99 -21.47 8.67
N GLY A 72 -3.26 -21.37 9.05
CA GLY A 72 -3.84 -22.11 10.17
C GLY A 72 -3.71 -21.44 11.54
N LEU A 73 -3.35 -20.16 11.59
CA LEU A 73 -3.33 -19.39 12.83
C LEU A 73 -4.74 -18.88 13.16
N ASP A 74 -5.20 -19.05 14.41
CA ASP A 74 -6.50 -18.53 14.83
C ASP A 74 -6.49 -17.00 14.98
N ASP A 75 -7.67 -16.38 14.95
CA ASP A 75 -7.86 -14.93 15.01
C ASP A 75 -7.21 -14.28 16.24
N VAL A 76 -7.26 -14.95 17.39
CA VAL A 76 -6.73 -14.41 18.64
C VAL A 76 -5.21 -14.40 18.59
N SER A 77 -4.61 -15.50 18.14
CA SER A 77 -3.15 -15.61 17.97
C SER A 77 -2.62 -14.63 16.92
N ALA A 78 -3.30 -14.47 15.79
CA ALA A 78 -2.93 -13.49 14.75
C ALA A 78 -2.97 -12.05 15.29
N ASP A 79 -4.00 -11.71 16.07
CA ASP A 79 -4.11 -10.41 16.73
C ASP A 79 -3.00 -10.17 17.76
N VAL A 80 -2.62 -11.19 18.53
CA VAL A 80 -1.51 -11.11 19.49
C VAL A 80 -0.18 -10.84 18.79
N VAL A 81 0.11 -11.55 17.70
CA VAL A 81 1.33 -11.35 16.90
C VAL A 81 1.41 -9.91 16.40
N ILE A 82 0.31 -9.39 15.85
CA ILE A 82 0.25 -8.02 15.31
C ILE A 82 0.37 -6.96 16.41
N ARG A 83 -0.30 -7.16 17.55
CA ARG A 83 -0.24 -6.23 18.69
C ARG A 83 1.14 -6.20 19.35
N GLY A 84 1.85 -7.33 19.36
CA GLY A 84 3.19 -7.45 19.94
C GLY A 84 4.24 -6.56 19.27
N ILE A 85 3.99 -6.13 18.03
CA ILE A 85 4.92 -5.33 17.26
C ILE A 85 4.51 -3.85 17.42
N LYS A 86 5.10 -3.10 18.35
CA LYS A 86 4.66 -1.71 18.66
C LYS A 86 5.39 -0.62 17.87
N GLU A 87 6.69 -0.78 17.64
CA GLU A 87 7.55 0.22 16.98
C GLU A 87 8.11 -0.35 15.67
N GLN A 88 8.20 0.49 14.63
CA GLN A 88 8.60 0.06 13.26
C GLN A 88 7.73 -1.06 12.68
N ARG A 89 6.46 -1.09 13.09
CA ARG A 89 5.51 -2.15 12.78
C ARG A 89 5.44 -2.50 11.29
N ILE A 90 5.22 -1.52 10.43
CA ILE A 90 5.17 -1.73 8.97
C ILE A 90 6.50 -2.27 8.42
N LYS A 91 7.64 -1.83 8.95
CA LYS A 91 8.96 -2.32 8.52
C LYS A 91 9.13 -3.80 8.87
N ILE A 92 8.80 -4.18 10.11
CA ILE A 92 8.88 -5.58 10.55
C ILE A 92 7.90 -6.45 9.75
N PHE A 93 6.71 -5.92 9.47
CA PHE A 93 5.67 -6.55 8.69
C PHE A 93 6.07 -6.81 7.24
N LEU A 94 6.57 -5.79 6.54
CA LEU A 94 6.92 -5.89 5.12
C LEU A 94 8.31 -6.50 4.84
N SER A 95 9.11 -6.74 5.89
CA SER A 95 10.39 -7.45 5.77
C SER A 95 10.23 -8.94 6.12
N ALA A 96 10.45 -9.33 7.37
CA ALA A 96 10.54 -10.75 7.76
C ALA A 96 9.19 -11.45 7.77
N LEU A 97 8.13 -10.76 8.19
CA LEU A 97 6.83 -11.39 8.36
C LEU A 97 6.17 -11.66 7.00
N LEU A 98 6.24 -10.70 6.06
CA LEU A 98 5.77 -10.89 4.69
C LEU A 98 6.41 -12.12 4.02
N GLU A 99 7.72 -12.27 4.14
CA GLU A 99 8.43 -13.42 3.56
C GLU A 99 8.02 -14.72 4.24
N LEU A 100 7.88 -14.71 5.57
CA LEU A 100 7.42 -15.88 6.33
C LEU A 100 5.99 -16.29 5.95
N VAL A 101 5.06 -15.34 5.83
CA VAL A 101 3.63 -15.65 5.63
C VAL A 101 3.26 -15.81 4.16
N SER A 102 3.98 -15.20 3.21
CA SER A 102 3.60 -15.19 1.80
C SER A 102 4.69 -15.69 0.83
N GLY A 103 5.92 -15.89 1.29
CA GLY A 103 7.07 -16.22 0.44
C GLY A 103 7.60 -15.05 -0.41
N HIS A 104 6.99 -13.86 -0.28
CA HIS A 104 7.41 -12.64 -0.98
C HIS A 104 8.20 -11.73 -0.04
N SER A 105 9.15 -10.98 -0.58
CA SER A 105 9.80 -9.88 0.13
C SER A 105 9.52 -8.57 -0.60
N LEU A 106 9.46 -7.45 0.13
CA LEU A 106 9.18 -6.15 -0.47
C LEU A 106 10.20 -5.80 -1.58
N GLU A 107 11.47 -6.12 -1.38
CA GLU A 107 12.55 -5.93 -2.36
C GLU A 107 12.33 -6.70 -3.66
N LYS A 108 11.78 -7.92 -3.58
CA LYS A 108 11.43 -8.72 -4.78
C LYS A 108 10.22 -8.13 -5.52
N LEU A 109 9.31 -7.48 -4.79
CA LEU A 109 8.11 -6.86 -5.34
C LEU A 109 8.36 -5.46 -5.89
N TRP A 110 9.35 -4.76 -5.34
CA TRP A 110 9.81 -3.45 -5.73
C TRP A 110 11.22 -3.24 -5.19
N SER A 111 12.20 -3.10 -6.09
CA SER A 111 13.63 -3.00 -5.77
C SER A 111 13.94 -1.96 -4.69
N ASP A 112 13.32 -0.79 -4.79
CA ASP A 112 13.55 0.34 -3.87
C ASP A 112 12.61 0.34 -2.67
N GLY A 113 11.75 -0.68 -2.54
CA GLY A 113 10.67 -0.69 -1.56
C GLY A 113 11.14 -0.64 -0.11
N ASN A 114 12.27 -1.27 0.21
CA ASN A 114 12.85 -1.21 1.55
C ASN A 114 13.32 0.20 1.91
N ASP A 115 14.03 0.87 1.00
CA ASP A 115 14.54 2.23 1.20
C ASP A 115 13.39 3.24 1.24
N ALA A 116 12.39 3.06 0.38
CA ALA A 116 11.18 3.87 0.35
C ALA A 116 10.37 3.75 1.65
N LEU A 117 10.20 2.54 2.16
CA LEU A 117 9.53 2.30 3.43
C LEU A 117 10.32 2.85 4.63
N ALA A 118 11.65 2.72 4.61
CA ALA A 118 12.51 3.30 5.62
C ALA A 118 12.38 4.83 5.64
N TRP A 119 12.44 5.47 4.47
CA TRP A 119 12.23 6.91 4.31
C TRP A 119 10.85 7.32 4.86
N LEU A 120 9.77 6.65 4.45
CA LEU A 120 8.41 6.98 4.89
C LEU A 120 8.26 6.91 6.41
N ASN A 121 8.78 5.85 7.04
CA ASN A 121 8.75 5.71 8.50
C ASN A 121 9.56 6.81 9.20
N THR A 122 10.75 7.14 8.70
CA THR A 122 11.57 8.21 9.27
C THR A 122 10.88 9.57 9.15
N THR A 123 10.30 9.88 8.00
CA THR A 123 9.57 11.14 7.76
C THR A 123 8.35 11.25 8.67
N ARG A 124 7.53 10.20 8.75
CA ARG A 124 6.36 10.16 9.66
C ARG A 124 6.78 10.35 11.13
N ASN A 125 7.84 9.69 11.57
CA ASN A 125 8.32 9.81 12.96
C ASN A 125 8.83 11.22 13.28
N LYS A 126 9.52 11.86 12.33
CA LYS A 126 9.95 13.26 12.44
C LYS A 126 8.76 14.20 12.63
N ILE A 127 7.68 14.00 11.87
CA ILE A 127 6.46 14.80 11.99
C ILE A 127 5.77 14.55 13.34
N ALA A 128 5.56 13.28 13.69
CA ALA A 128 4.81 12.89 14.89
C ALA A 128 5.50 13.23 16.21
N HIS A 129 6.83 13.13 16.27
CA HIS A 129 7.59 13.26 17.53
C HIS A 129 8.43 14.54 17.62
N ASN A 130 8.86 15.11 16.49
CA ASN A 130 9.75 16.27 16.49
C ASN A 130 9.06 17.57 16.03
N GLY A 131 7.74 17.53 15.75
CA GLY A 131 6.96 18.69 15.33
C GLY A 131 7.41 19.27 13.98
N LEU A 132 8.13 18.49 13.17
CA LEU A 132 8.57 18.93 11.85
C LEU A 132 7.38 18.99 10.89
N SER A 133 7.34 20.05 10.09
CA SER A 133 6.33 20.20 9.03
C SER A 133 6.85 19.59 7.74
N ALA A 134 6.00 18.81 7.07
CA ALA A 134 6.31 18.30 5.73
C ALA A 134 6.07 19.38 4.67
N GLY A 135 6.87 19.36 3.60
CA GLY A 135 6.61 20.11 2.38
C GLY A 135 5.71 19.34 1.40
N ARG A 136 5.26 20.03 0.33
CA ARG A 136 4.44 19.44 -0.74
C ARG A 136 5.08 18.19 -1.35
N SER A 137 6.39 18.23 -1.61
CA SER A 137 7.15 17.11 -2.22
C SER A 137 7.17 15.88 -1.32
N GLU A 138 7.34 16.08 -0.01
CA GLU A 138 7.36 14.99 0.98
C GLU A 138 5.97 14.38 1.13
N ALA A 139 4.91 15.20 1.14
CA ALA A 139 3.53 14.72 1.14
C ALA A 139 3.20 13.92 -0.12
N GLY A 140 3.56 14.43 -1.30
CA GLY A 140 3.42 13.73 -2.57
C GLY A 140 4.18 12.39 -2.56
N LEU A 141 5.42 12.38 -2.07
CA LEU A 141 6.25 11.17 -2.06
C LEU A 141 5.70 10.15 -1.05
N ALA A 142 5.24 10.59 0.13
CA ALA A 142 4.62 9.70 1.10
C ALA A 142 3.33 9.07 0.55
N ASN A 143 2.55 9.82 -0.22
CA ASN A 143 1.36 9.31 -0.88
C ASN A 143 1.72 8.28 -1.96
N PHE A 144 2.73 8.58 -2.78
CA PHE A 144 3.24 7.68 -3.82
C PHE A 144 3.78 6.37 -3.24
N VAL A 145 4.67 6.43 -2.25
CA VAL A 145 5.29 5.24 -1.64
C VAL A 145 4.21 4.30 -1.10
N SER A 146 3.24 4.83 -0.34
CA SER A 146 2.14 4.03 0.19
C SER A 146 1.32 3.36 -0.91
N LEU A 147 0.93 4.11 -1.94
CA LEU A 147 0.19 3.57 -3.08
C LEU A 147 1.00 2.53 -3.87
N LYS A 148 2.30 2.77 -4.08
CA LYS A 148 3.19 1.87 -4.81
C LYS A 148 3.35 0.53 -4.09
N ILE A 149 3.57 0.55 -2.78
CA ILE A 149 3.67 -0.67 -1.97
C ILE A 149 2.36 -1.46 -2.05
N ILE A 150 1.20 -0.82 -1.85
CA ILE A 150 -0.09 -1.53 -1.92
C ILE A 150 -0.33 -2.07 -3.34
N GLY A 151 0.02 -1.31 -4.37
CA GLY A 151 -0.06 -1.77 -5.76
C GLY A 151 0.82 -2.99 -6.03
N SER A 152 2.06 -2.99 -5.54
CA SER A 152 2.98 -4.14 -5.65
C SER A 152 2.45 -5.37 -4.90
N LEU A 153 1.89 -5.20 -3.71
CA LEU A 153 1.21 -6.28 -2.98
C LEU A 153 -0.01 -6.81 -3.73
N ALA A 154 -0.80 -5.93 -4.36
CA ALA A 154 -1.97 -6.31 -5.13
C ALA A 154 -1.58 -7.11 -6.39
N HIS A 155 -0.50 -6.70 -7.05
CA HIS A 155 0.04 -7.41 -8.21
C HIS A 155 0.52 -8.83 -7.85
N ALA A 156 1.08 -9.00 -6.66
CA ALA A 156 1.45 -10.31 -6.13
C ALA A 156 0.25 -11.15 -5.63
N GLY A 157 -0.97 -10.63 -5.73
CA GLY A 157 -2.18 -11.30 -5.26
C GLY A 157 -2.32 -11.36 -3.74
N LEU A 158 -1.55 -10.54 -3.01
CA LEU A 158 -1.54 -10.53 -1.54
C LEU A 158 -2.61 -9.62 -0.93
N VAL A 159 -3.10 -8.64 -1.70
CA VAL A 159 -4.23 -7.79 -1.33
C VAL A 159 -5.23 -7.67 -2.48
N GLY A 160 -6.50 -7.51 -2.14
CA GLY A 160 -7.57 -7.32 -3.12
C GLY A 160 -7.61 -5.93 -3.76
N HIS A 161 -6.92 -4.95 -3.17
CA HIS A 161 -7.08 -3.53 -3.50
C HIS A 161 -6.63 -3.15 -4.90
N ARG A 162 -7.53 -2.44 -5.61
CA ARG A 162 -7.29 -1.92 -6.94
C ARG A 162 -7.37 -0.39 -6.94
N PHE A 163 -6.39 0.24 -7.59
CA PHE A 163 -6.36 1.69 -7.76
C PHE A 163 -6.56 2.08 -9.23
N PRO A 164 -7.27 3.19 -9.52
CA PRO A 164 -7.28 3.76 -10.86
C PRO A 164 -5.86 4.12 -11.30
N LYS A 165 -5.49 3.80 -12.55
CA LYS A 165 -4.15 4.14 -13.09
C LYS A 165 -3.82 5.62 -13.00
N SER A 166 -4.84 6.49 -13.08
CA SER A 166 -4.69 7.93 -12.93
C SER A 166 -4.21 8.32 -11.53
N MET A 167 -4.70 7.65 -10.48
CA MET A 167 -4.35 7.94 -9.09
C MET A 167 -2.84 7.75 -8.84
N LEU A 168 -2.30 6.62 -9.30
CA LEU A 168 -0.87 6.33 -9.20
C LEU A 168 -0.02 7.29 -10.03
N ARG A 169 -0.47 7.65 -11.25
CA ARG A 169 0.25 8.64 -12.08
C ARG A 169 0.27 10.03 -11.45
N THR A 170 -0.85 10.47 -10.86
CA THR A 170 -0.91 11.74 -10.13
C THR A 170 0.03 11.70 -8.94
N ALA A 171 0.03 10.61 -8.15
CA ALA A 171 0.96 10.47 -7.03
C ALA A 171 2.43 10.49 -7.46
N ALA A 172 2.78 9.86 -8.58
CA ALA A 172 4.14 9.87 -9.12
C ALA A 172 4.60 11.25 -9.62
N GLY A 173 3.67 12.07 -10.14
CA GLY A 173 3.97 13.41 -10.64
C GLY A 173 4.22 14.45 -9.55
N GLU A 174 3.54 14.35 -8.40
CA GLU A 174 3.66 15.33 -7.31
C GLU A 174 5.09 15.52 -6.77
N PRO A 175 5.87 14.44 -6.48
CA PRO A 175 7.26 14.54 -6.04
C PRO A 175 8.20 15.13 -7.10
N ALA A 176 8.04 14.71 -8.36
CA ALA A 176 8.92 15.12 -9.46
C ALA A 176 8.84 16.63 -9.73
N ASN A 177 7.64 17.21 -9.59
CA ASN A 177 7.41 18.64 -9.80
C ASN A 177 8.03 19.53 -8.70
N HIS A 178 8.45 18.94 -7.57
CA HIS A 178 8.93 19.67 -6.39
C HIS A 178 10.21 19.05 -5.79
N ALA A 179 11.04 18.41 -6.60
CA ALA A 179 12.10 17.45 -6.26
C ALA A 179 13.21 17.87 -5.27
N SER A 180 13.21 19.07 -4.69
CA SER A 180 14.26 19.51 -3.77
C SER A 180 14.32 18.63 -2.50
N GLY A 181 15.47 17.96 -2.28
CA GLY A 181 15.74 17.20 -1.07
C GLY A 181 15.17 15.77 -1.04
N LEU A 182 14.66 15.26 -2.16
CA LEU A 182 14.14 13.88 -2.24
C LEU A 182 15.27 12.84 -2.41
N PRO A 183 15.06 11.59 -1.96
CA PRO A 183 16.00 10.49 -2.18
C PRO A 183 16.23 10.20 -3.66
N ALA A 184 17.43 9.72 -4.03
CA ALA A 184 17.79 9.45 -5.42
C ALA A 184 16.88 8.42 -6.10
N TRP A 185 16.42 7.39 -5.37
CA TRP A 185 15.48 6.40 -5.90
C TRP A 185 14.12 7.02 -6.29
N ALA A 186 13.69 8.09 -5.62
CA ALA A 186 12.45 8.78 -5.94
C ALA A 186 12.54 9.60 -7.24
N LEU A 187 13.75 9.94 -7.67
CA LEU A 187 14.03 10.72 -8.88
C LEU A 187 14.34 9.84 -10.10
N ALA A 188 14.83 8.61 -9.88
CA ALA A 188 15.26 7.69 -10.92
C ALA A 188 14.11 7.00 -11.67
N ASP A 189 12.92 6.99 -11.08
CA ASP A 189 11.90 5.99 -11.39
C ASP A 189 10.81 6.52 -12.36
N GLU A 190 10.89 7.80 -12.78
CA GLU A 190 9.94 8.47 -13.69
C GLU A 190 9.71 7.76 -15.06
N PRO A 191 10.73 7.22 -15.76
CA PRO A 191 10.54 6.52 -17.03
C PRO A 191 10.05 5.06 -16.86
N ALA A 192 10.49 4.37 -15.80
CA ALA A 192 10.11 2.99 -15.50
C ALA A 192 8.65 2.91 -14.97
N MET A 193 8.22 3.92 -14.22
CA MET A 193 6.85 4.07 -13.70
C MET A 193 5.77 4.12 -14.78
N ARG A 194 6.08 4.54 -16.01
CA ARG A 194 5.10 4.57 -17.11
C ARG A 194 4.86 3.20 -17.75
N GLN A 195 5.77 2.24 -17.55
CA GLN A 195 5.78 0.94 -18.22
C GLN A 195 5.55 -0.27 -17.29
N ASP A 196 5.50 -0.05 -15.98
CA ASP A 196 5.51 -1.15 -15.02
C ASP A 196 4.16 -1.93 -14.98
N PRO A 197 4.20 -3.27 -14.89
CA PRO A 197 3.02 -4.14 -14.96
C PRO A 197 2.05 -4.00 -13.78
N VAL A 198 2.49 -3.47 -12.62
CA VAL A 198 1.60 -3.03 -11.52
C VAL A 198 0.60 -2.00 -12.05
N PHE A 199 0.99 -1.20 -13.04
CA PHE A 199 0.17 -0.20 -13.71
C PHE A 199 -0.67 -0.79 -14.87
N GLY A 200 -0.68 -2.12 -15.05
CA GLY A 200 -1.30 -2.84 -16.15
C GLY A 200 -2.78 -3.17 -15.99
N ILE A 201 -3.30 -3.28 -14.76
CA ILE A 201 -4.68 -3.75 -14.50
C ILE A 201 -5.70 -2.63 -14.83
N ALA A 202 -6.04 -2.51 -16.11
CA ALA A 202 -7.21 -1.74 -16.57
C ALA A 202 -8.45 -2.62 -16.42
N PHE A 203 -9.54 -2.05 -15.89
CA PHE A 203 -10.86 -2.57 -16.22
C PHE A 203 -11.23 -2.07 -17.62
N LEU A 204 -11.66 -3.01 -18.46
CA LEU A 204 -12.69 -2.79 -19.47
C LEU A 204 -14.04 -2.71 -18.77
#